data_AF-A0A838S8J8-F1
#
_entry.id   AF-A0A838S8J8-F1
#
_cell.length_a   1.000
_cell.length_b   1.000
_cell.length_c   1.000
_cell.angle_alpha   90.00
_cell.angle_beta   90.00
_cell.angle_gamma   90.00
#
_symmetry.space_group_name_H-M   'P 1'
#
loop_
_entity.id
_entity.type
_entity.pdbx_description
1 polymer ?
#
loop_
_entity_poly.entity_id
_entity_poly.type
_entity_poly.pdbx_seq_one_letter_code
_entity_poly.pdbx_strand_id
1 'polypeptide(L)'
;MLAARAPDLHDALQRGHDEGWSHLVLDGKVVDTDRLRVKKLSKKGKTIDAWYSGKTHDFGGNIQALFRPDGLPIWISPVEPGSIHDLTAARDHVLGALYAAASTGLPTLADPGYEGAGHGVHTPVTQPADGTELDINTRTRNALLRAVRCLGERGFALLTGRWRTLQHVTVSPSKITKIARAALVLTHFEHGYLPC
;
A
#
# COMPACT_ATOMS: atom_id res chain seq x y z
N MET A 1 13.89 16.99 10.03
CA MET A 1 12.80 16.14 10.54
C MET A 1 13.01 14.72 10.01
N LEU A 2 12.80 13.69 10.83
CA LEU A 2 13.08 12.28 10.48
C LEU A 2 12.33 11.80 9.23
N ALA A 3 11.06 12.17 9.08
CA ALA A 3 10.24 11.83 7.92
C ALA A 3 10.79 12.32 6.56
N ALA A 4 11.64 13.36 6.56
CA ALA A 4 12.27 13.87 5.34
C ALA A 4 13.45 13.01 4.87
N ARG A 5 13.88 12.03 5.68
CA ARG A 5 14.88 11.03 5.33
C ARG A 5 14.27 9.76 4.73
N ALA A 6 12.94 9.69 4.64
CA ALA A 6 12.28 8.55 3.99
C ALA A 6 12.67 8.52 2.51
N PRO A 7 12.94 7.33 1.94
CA PRO A 7 13.36 7.22 0.55
C PRO A 7 12.27 7.74 -0.38
N ASP A 8 12.71 8.31 -1.50
CA ASP A 8 11.83 8.62 -2.61
C ASP A 8 11.34 7.34 -3.29
N LEU A 9 10.19 7.42 -3.98
CA LEU A 9 9.64 6.29 -4.72
C LEU A 9 10.63 5.81 -5.79
N HIS A 10 11.18 6.73 -6.57
CA HIS A 10 12.07 6.37 -7.69
C HIS A 10 13.38 5.78 -7.19
N ASP A 11 13.94 6.30 -6.09
CA ASP A 11 15.13 5.74 -5.47
C ASP A 11 14.90 4.30 -4.98
N ALA A 12 13.73 4.04 -4.37
CA ALA A 12 13.37 2.70 -3.90
C ALA A 12 13.20 1.70 -5.06
N LEU A 13 12.59 2.14 -6.18
CA LEU A 13 12.43 1.31 -7.37
C LEU A 13 13.77 1.06 -8.09
N GLN A 14 14.61 2.09 -8.22
CA GLN A 14 15.93 1.98 -8.82
C GLN A 14 16.79 0.99 -8.04
N ARG A 15 16.82 1.11 -6.71
CA ARG A 15 17.52 0.16 -5.87
C ARG A 15 17.00 -1.27 -6.03
N GLY A 16 15.68 -1.44 -6.15
CA GLY A 16 15.10 -2.77 -6.38
C GLY A 16 15.54 -3.41 -7.70
N HIS A 17 15.69 -2.59 -8.73
CA HIS A 17 16.26 -3.02 -10.00
C HIS A 17 17.75 -3.36 -9.87
N ASP A 18 18.55 -2.48 -9.25
CA ASP A 18 20.00 -2.64 -9.12
C ASP A 18 20.39 -3.84 -8.24
N GLU A 19 19.61 -4.14 -7.21
CA GLU A 19 19.78 -5.33 -6.37
C GLU A 19 19.13 -6.60 -6.97
N GLY A 20 18.49 -6.50 -8.14
CA GLY A 20 17.92 -7.65 -8.85
C GLY A 20 16.74 -8.30 -8.15
N TRP A 21 15.88 -7.53 -7.48
CA TRP A 21 14.69 -8.06 -6.82
C TRP A 21 13.72 -8.66 -7.86
N SER A 22 13.10 -9.78 -7.51
CA SER A 22 12.20 -10.49 -8.44
C SER A 22 10.84 -9.81 -8.63
N HIS A 23 10.39 -9.06 -7.62
CA HIS A 23 9.12 -8.34 -7.63
C HIS A 23 9.08 -7.33 -6.49
N LEU A 24 8.04 -6.51 -6.51
CA LEU A 24 7.60 -5.69 -5.39
C LEU A 24 6.24 -6.18 -4.90
N VAL A 25 5.88 -5.84 -3.67
CA VAL A 25 4.50 -5.97 -3.19
C VAL A 25 3.93 -4.59 -2.93
N LEU A 26 2.75 -4.30 -3.48
CA LEU A 26 1.95 -3.12 -3.19
C LEU A 26 0.81 -3.52 -2.25
N ASP A 27 0.68 -2.80 -1.15
CA ASP A 27 -0.43 -2.98 -0.22
C ASP A 27 -0.89 -1.63 0.35
N GLY A 28 -2.15 -1.60 0.80
CA GLY A 28 -2.84 -0.41 1.24
C GLY A 28 -3.41 -0.61 2.63
N LYS A 29 -3.25 0.40 3.49
CA LYS A 29 -3.74 0.35 4.87
C LYS A 29 -4.44 1.64 5.25
N VAL A 30 -5.63 1.49 5.83
CA VAL A 30 -6.27 2.57 6.57
C VAL A 30 -5.68 2.59 7.98
N VAL A 31 -5.05 3.71 8.34
CA VAL A 31 -4.56 3.99 9.68
C VAL A 31 -5.69 4.67 10.44
N ASP A 32 -6.13 4.05 11.54
CA ASP A 32 -7.25 4.55 12.33
C ASP A 32 -6.89 5.88 13.01
N THR A 33 -7.91 6.73 13.14
CA THR A 33 -7.78 8.09 13.67
C THR A 33 -8.96 8.47 14.54
N ASP A 34 -8.75 9.45 15.42
CA ASP A 34 -9.87 10.09 16.09
C ASP A 34 -10.84 10.71 15.09
N ARG A 35 -12.13 10.66 15.44
CA ARG A 35 -13.24 11.04 14.56
C ARG A 35 -13.10 12.45 14.03
N LEU A 36 -12.89 12.58 12.72
CA LEU A 36 -12.84 13.88 12.02
C LEU A 36 -13.96 14.00 10.97
N ARG A 37 -14.98 14.82 11.26
CA ARG A 37 -16.18 15.01 10.42
C ARG A 37 -15.99 16.04 9.30
N VAL A 38 -14.89 15.97 8.57
CA VAL A 38 -14.75 16.77 7.35
C VAL A 38 -15.66 16.18 6.28
N LYS A 39 -16.59 16.99 5.75
CA LYS A 39 -17.56 16.55 4.74
C LYS A 39 -16.98 16.66 3.33
N LYS A 40 -17.29 15.70 2.46
CA LYS A 40 -17.08 15.80 1.02
C LYS A 40 -18.28 15.27 0.25
N LEU A 41 -18.42 15.70 -1.00
CA LEU A 41 -19.40 15.13 -1.91
C LEU A 41 -18.85 13.82 -2.50
N SER A 42 -19.61 12.74 -2.37
CA SER A 42 -19.27 11.49 -3.07
C SER A 42 -19.54 11.61 -4.57
N LYS A 43 -18.98 10.69 -5.36
CA LYS A 43 -19.28 10.55 -6.81
C LYS A 43 -20.78 10.39 -7.11
N LYS A 44 -21.59 9.99 -6.11
CA LYS A 44 -23.04 9.83 -6.21
C LYS A 44 -23.82 11.07 -5.71
N GLY A 45 -23.16 12.21 -5.50
CA GLY A 45 -23.81 13.45 -5.04
C GLY A 45 -24.20 13.46 -3.56
N LYS A 46 -23.87 12.42 -2.78
CA LYS A 46 -24.18 12.35 -1.34
C LYS A 46 -23.04 12.95 -0.51
N THR A 47 -23.39 13.79 0.47
CA THR A 47 -22.44 14.27 1.49
C THR A 47 -22.00 13.12 2.40
N ILE A 48 -20.71 12.83 2.40
CA ILE A 48 -20.08 11.78 3.22
C ILE A 48 -18.97 12.38 4.09
N ASP A 49 -18.59 11.67 5.15
CA ASP A 49 -17.39 11.99 5.92
C ASP A 49 -16.15 11.55 5.12
N ALA A 50 -15.26 12.49 4.78
CA ALA A 50 -14.11 12.25 3.92
C ALA A 50 -13.14 11.21 4.50
N TRP A 51 -12.94 11.24 5.81
CA TRP A 51 -12.04 10.34 6.54
C TRP A 51 -12.71 9.05 6.97
N TYR A 52 -14.01 8.89 6.76
CA TYR A 52 -14.71 7.65 7.09
C TYR A 52 -14.45 6.60 6.01
N SER A 53 -13.82 5.50 6.39
CA SER A 53 -13.56 4.35 5.54
C SER A 53 -14.74 3.38 5.61
N GLY A 54 -15.37 3.14 4.46
CA GLY A 54 -16.36 2.07 4.34
C GLY A 54 -15.76 0.67 4.49
N LYS A 55 -14.44 0.52 4.28
CA LYS A 55 -13.73 -0.78 4.40
C LYS A 55 -13.55 -1.19 5.86
N THR A 56 -13.19 -0.25 6.72
CA THR A 56 -12.94 -0.51 8.15
C THR A 56 -14.11 -0.11 9.04
N HIS A 57 -15.15 0.52 8.47
CA HIS A 57 -16.28 1.08 9.20
C HIS A 57 -15.88 2.15 10.25
N ASP A 58 -14.70 2.76 10.11
CA ASP A 58 -14.16 3.75 11.04
C ASP A 58 -13.45 4.92 10.33
N PHE A 59 -13.04 5.93 11.09
CA PHE A 59 -12.29 7.08 10.61
C PHE A 59 -10.80 6.78 10.51
N GLY A 60 -10.21 7.05 9.36
CA GLY A 60 -8.78 6.83 9.16
C GLY A 60 -8.26 7.45 7.89
N GLY A 61 -6.94 7.44 7.76
CA GLY A 61 -6.25 7.84 6.53
C GLY A 61 -5.72 6.62 5.78
N ASN A 62 -6.00 6.53 4.49
CA ASN A 62 -5.48 5.48 3.62
C ASN A 62 -4.04 5.83 3.19
N ILE A 63 -3.10 4.93 3.45
CA ILE A 63 -1.73 5.00 2.92
C ILE A 63 -1.43 3.77 2.08
N GLN A 64 -0.62 3.96 1.06
CA GLN A 64 -0.09 2.91 0.21
C GLN A 64 1.37 2.67 0.57
N ALA A 65 1.82 1.43 0.53
CA ALA A 65 3.22 1.11 0.77
C ALA A 65 3.73 0.08 -0.23
N LEU A 66 5.02 0.20 -0.54
CA LEU A 66 5.75 -0.80 -1.30
C LEU A 66 6.64 -1.61 -0.37
N PHE A 67 6.78 -2.88 -0.68
CA PHE A 67 7.60 -3.83 0.06
C PHE A 67 8.52 -4.60 -0.88
N ARG A 68 9.68 -4.97 -0.35
CA ARG A 68 10.59 -5.96 -0.93
C ARG A 68 9.96 -7.36 -0.95
N PRO A 69 10.54 -8.29 -1.73
CA PRO A 69 10.15 -9.71 -1.69
C PRO A 69 10.16 -10.34 -0.29
N ASP A 70 11.02 -9.86 0.61
CA ASP A 70 11.12 -10.36 1.99
C ASP A 70 10.12 -9.71 2.96
N GLY A 71 9.33 -8.75 2.49
CA GLY A 71 8.34 -8.03 3.28
C GLY A 71 8.85 -6.77 3.98
N LEU A 72 10.11 -6.37 3.79
CA LEU A 72 10.58 -5.09 4.35
C LEU A 72 9.88 -3.92 3.62
N PRO A 73 9.21 -2.99 4.33
CA PRO A 73 8.64 -1.80 3.68
C PRO A 73 9.76 -0.93 3.14
N ILE A 74 9.62 -0.43 1.91
CA ILE A 74 10.63 0.40 1.25
C ILE A 74 10.13 1.80 0.92
N TRP A 75 8.82 2.01 0.84
CA TRP A 75 8.24 3.31 0.53
C TRP A 75 6.82 3.44 1.08
N ILE A 76 6.39 4.67 1.40
CA ILE A 76 5.05 5.00 1.88
C ILE A 76 4.53 6.28 1.19
N SER A 77 3.31 6.20 0.68
CA SER A 77 2.61 7.31 0.01
C SER A 77 2.24 8.44 0.97
N PRO A 78 1.92 9.63 0.42
CA PRO A 78 1.05 10.57 1.11
C PRO A 78 -0.27 9.90 1.55
N VAL A 79 -0.80 10.34 2.69
CA VAL A 79 -2.10 9.89 3.19
C VAL A 79 -3.24 10.47 2.36
N GLU A 80 -4.15 9.59 1.98
CA GLU A 80 -5.46 9.92 1.40
C GLU A 80 -6.56 9.81 2.45
N PRO A 81 -7.71 10.49 2.29
CA PRO A 81 -8.86 10.25 3.14
C PRO A 81 -9.30 8.78 3.10
N GLY A 82 -9.67 8.18 4.25
CA GLY A 82 -10.03 6.76 4.35
C GLY A 82 -11.18 6.28 3.47
N SER A 83 -12.00 7.21 2.94
CA SER A 83 -13.03 6.90 1.95
C SER A 83 -12.49 6.66 0.52
N ILE A 84 -11.21 6.92 0.26
CA ILE A 84 -10.57 6.69 -1.04
C ILE A 84 -10.21 5.22 -1.19
N HIS A 85 -10.65 4.60 -2.28
CA HIS A 85 -10.32 3.23 -2.63
C HIS A 85 -8.82 3.07 -2.90
N ASP A 86 -8.26 1.93 -2.51
CA ASP A 86 -6.83 1.61 -2.67
C ASP A 86 -6.33 1.82 -4.11
N LEU A 87 -7.06 1.29 -5.10
CA LEU A 87 -6.74 1.52 -6.52
C LEU A 87 -6.70 3.00 -6.92
N THR A 88 -7.55 3.85 -6.33
CA THR A 88 -7.55 5.29 -6.63
C THR A 88 -6.31 5.95 -6.02
N ALA A 89 -6.01 5.66 -4.75
CA ALA A 89 -4.80 6.16 -4.10
C ALA A 89 -3.53 5.67 -4.83
N ALA A 90 -3.49 4.41 -5.27
CA ALA A 90 -2.36 3.89 -6.02
C ALA A 90 -2.18 4.59 -7.38
N ARG A 91 -3.28 4.87 -8.11
CA ARG A 91 -3.23 5.62 -9.37
C ARG A 91 -2.60 6.99 -9.18
N ASP A 92 -2.95 7.67 -8.09
CA ASP A 92 -2.46 9.02 -7.81
C ASP A 92 -0.99 9.04 -7.37
N HIS A 93 -0.53 7.99 -6.65
CA HIS A 93 0.77 8.05 -5.95
C HIS A 93 1.86 7.11 -6.45
N VAL A 94 1.53 5.97 -7.09
CA VAL A 94 2.53 4.90 -7.29
C VAL A 94 2.48 4.21 -8.65
N LEU A 95 1.30 4.01 -9.25
CA LEU A 95 1.18 3.14 -10.43
C LEU A 95 1.99 3.62 -11.63
N GLY A 96 2.07 4.94 -11.86
CA GLY A 96 2.87 5.48 -12.97
C GLY A 96 4.34 5.06 -12.90
N ALA A 97 4.93 5.06 -11.70
CA ALA A 97 6.30 4.62 -11.48
C ALA A 97 6.44 3.09 -11.56
N LEU A 98 5.42 2.34 -11.10
CA LEU A 98 5.41 0.88 -11.21
C LEU A 98 5.33 0.40 -12.66
N TYR A 99 4.65 1.13 -13.55
CA TYR A 99 4.63 0.79 -14.98
C TYR A 99 6.03 0.91 -15.59
N ALA A 100 6.78 1.94 -15.21
CA ALA A 100 8.17 2.11 -15.65
C ALA A 100 9.06 0.98 -15.10
N ALA A 101 8.95 0.66 -13.81
CA ALA A 101 9.70 -0.44 -13.19
C ALA A 101 9.35 -1.81 -13.81
N ALA A 102 8.08 -2.06 -14.12
CA ALA A 102 7.67 -3.29 -14.79
C ALA A 102 8.25 -3.40 -16.21
N SER A 103 8.34 -2.27 -16.92
CA SER A 103 8.95 -2.22 -18.26
C SER A 103 10.45 -2.55 -18.23
N THR A 104 11.10 -2.42 -17.07
CA THR A 104 12.50 -2.83 -16.84
C THR A 104 12.62 -4.17 -16.13
N GLY A 105 11.53 -4.94 -16.02
CA GLY A 105 11.55 -6.30 -15.49
C GLY A 105 11.30 -6.43 -13.99
N LEU A 106 10.86 -5.37 -13.31
CA LEU A 106 10.48 -5.39 -11.89
C LEU A 106 8.94 -5.34 -11.72
N PRO A 107 8.24 -6.49 -11.79
CA PRO A 107 6.79 -6.54 -11.63
C PRO A 107 6.36 -6.28 -10.17
N THR A 108 5.09 -5.92 -9.99
CA THR A 108 4.48 -5.72 -8.67
C THR A 108 3.34 -6.72 -8.43
N LEU A 109 3.24 -7.24 -7.21
CA LEU A 109 2.12 -8.06 -6.75
C LEU A 109 1.22 -7.22 -5.85
N ALA A 110 -0.09 -7.34 -6.02
CA ALA A 110 -1.07 -6.60 -5.23
C ALA A 110 -2.31 -7.45 -4.93
N ASP A 111 -3.11 -7.01 -3.96
CA ASP A 111 -4.36 -7.68 -3.61
C ASP A 111 -5.48 -7.43 -4.66
N PRO A 112 -6.65 -8.10 -4.56
CA PRO A 112 -7.76 -7.87 -5.48
C PRO A 112 -8.34 -6.45 -5.46
N GLY A 113 -8.11 -5.66 -4.41
CA GLY A 113 -8.51 -4.26 -4.32
C GLY A 113 -7.80 -3.34 -5.32
N TYR A 114 -6.74 -3.85 -5.97
CA TYR A 114 -6.01 -3.20 -7.06
C TYR A 114 -6.40 -3.75 -8.44
N GLU A 115 -7.51 -4.49 -8.55
CA GLU A 115 -8.00 -4.97 -9.85
C GLU A 115 -8.16 -3.79 -10.84
N GLY A 116 -7.54 -3.89 -12.02
CA GLY A 116 -7.47 -2.79 -12.97
C GLY A 116 -6.32 -1.79 -12.72
N ALA A 117 -5.31 -2.19 -11.94
CA ALA A 117 -4.05 -1.45 -11.80
C ALA A 117 -3.21 -1.44 -13.07
N GLY A 118 -3.44 -2.32 -14.04
CA GLY A 118 -2.80 -2.23 -15.36
C GLY A 118 -1.43 -2.91 -15.45
N HIS A 119 -0.56 -2.37 -16.30
CA HIS A 119 0.67 -3.03 -16.74
C HIS A 119 1.60 -3.38 -15.57
N GLY A 120 2.09 -4.62 -15.53
CA GLY A 120 3.10 -5.06 -14.56
C GLY A 120 2.63 -5.21 -13.12
N VAL A 121 1.35 -4.92 -12.83
CA VAL A 121 0.75 -5.14 -11.52
C VAL A 121 -0.14 -6.38 -11.57
N HIS A 122 0.29 -7.44 -10.88
CA HIS A 122 -0.41 -8.71 -10.85
C HIS A 122 -1.33 -8.77 -9.63
N THR A 123 -2.62 -8.95 -9.89
CA THR A 123 -3.65 -9.20 -8.88
C THR A 123 -4.28 -10.58 -9.07
N PRO A 124 -4.80 -11.22 -8.01
CA PRO A 124 -5.62 -12.40 -8.17
C PRO A 124 -6.87 -12.09 -9.02
N VAL A 125 -7.27 -13.02 -9.88
CA VAL A 125 -8.58 -12.94 -10.56
C VAL A 125 -9.67 -13.23 -9.52
N THR A 126 -10.66 -12.35 -9.45
CA THR A 126 -11.79 -12.47 -8.53
C THR A 126 -12.79 -13.51 -9.05
N GLN A 127 -13.51 -14.15 -8.13
CA GLN A 127 -14.54 -15.11 -8.47
C GLN A 127 -15.70 -14.37 -9.18
N PRO A 128 -16.17 -14.83 -10.35
CA PRO A 128 -17.32 -14.25 -11.02
C PRO A 128 -18.56 -14.24 -10.12
N ALA A 129 -19.36 -13.16 -10.22
CA ALA A 129 -20.56 -12.98 -9.39
C ALA A 129 -21.66 -14.02 -9.68
N ASP A 130 -21.62 -14.67 -10.83
CA ASP A 130 -22.52 -15.75 -11.23
C ASP A 130 -22.16 -17.12 -10.59
N GLY A 131 -21.08 -17.18 -9.82
CA GLY A 131 -20.65 -18.39 -9.12
C GLY A 131 -19.82 -19.36 -9.96
N THR A 132 -19.50 -19.03 -11.21
CA THR A 132 -18.72 -19.90 -12.10
C THR A 132 -17.32 -20.13 -11.56
N GLU A 133 -16.95 -21.37 -11.21
CA GLU A 133 -15.62 -21.69 -10.71
C GLU A 133 -14.51 -21.25 -11.68
N LEU A 134 -13.45 -20.68 -11.10
CA LEU A 134 -12.23 -20.39 -11.85
C LEU A 134 -11.57 -21.70 -12.29
N ASP A 135 -11.00 -21.69 -13.50
CA ASP A 135 -10.25 -22.83 -14.01
C ASP A 135 -9.04 -23.16 -13.12
N ILE A 136 -8.53 -24.38 -13.25
CA ILE A 136 -7.45 -24.88 -12.39
C ILE A 136 -6.16 -24.05 -12.50
N ASN A 137 -5.83 -23.51 -13.67
CA ASN A 137 -4.63 -22.71 -13.86
C ASN A 137 -4.78 -21.35 -13.18
N THR A 138 -5.94 -20.71 -13.31
CA THR A 138 -6.23 -19.44 -12.62
C THR A 138 -6.22 -19.60 -11.11
N ARG A 139 -6.82 -20.68 -10.58
CA ARG A 139 -6.77 -20.97 -9.14
C ARG A 139 -5.35 -21.21 -8.65
N THR A 140 -4.55 -21.99 -9.38
CA THR A 140 -3.13 -22.23 -9.06
C THR A 140 -2.34 -20.93 -9.07
N ARG A 141 -2.49 -20.09 -10.10
CA ARG A 141 -1.84 -18.77 -10.19
C ARG A 141 -2.24 -17.88 -9.02
N ASN A 142 -3.52 -17.81 -8.69
CA ASN A 142 -4.03 -17.03 -7.56
C ASN A 142 -3.44 -17.52 -6.23
N ALA A 143 -3.32 -18.84 -6.04
CA ALA A 143 -2.73 -19.42 -4.84
C ALA A 143 -1.24 -19.03 -4.71
N LEU A 144 -0.47 -19.16 -5.78
CA LEU A 144 0.95 -18.74 -5.80
C LEU A 144 1.11 -17.24 -5.52
N LEU A 145 0.31 -16.40 -6.19
CA LEU A 145 0.36 -14.95 -5.98
C LEU A 145 0.07 -14.59 -4.52
N ARG A 146 -0.99 -15.17 -3.93
CA ARG A 146 -1.33 -14.95 -2.52
C ARG A 146 -0.20 -15.42 -1.59
N ALA A 147 0.39 -16.59 -1.86
CA ALA A 147 1.48 -17.13 -1.07
C ALA A 147 2.73 -16.23 -1.09
N VAL A 148 3.08 -15.68 -2.25
CA VAL A 148 4.23 -14.76 -2.36
C VAL A 148 3.91 -13.41 -1.70
N ARG A 149 2.70 -12.88 -1.93
CA ARG A 149 2.28 -11.58 -1.39
C ARG A 149 2.18 -11.55 0.14
N CYS A 150 2.00 -12.69 0.82
CA CYS A 150 1.83 -12.73 2.27
C CYS A 150 3.00 -12.09 3.05
N LEU A 151 4.20 -12.03 2.44
CA LEU A 151 5.35 -11.32 3.02
C LEU A 151 5.15 -9.80 3.06
N GLY A 152 4.52 -9.20 2.05
CA GLY A 152 4.17 -7.79 2.06
C GLY A 152 3.10 -7.45 3.12
N GLU A 153 2.09 -8.31 3.29
CA GLU A 153 1.08 -8.15 4.36
C GLU A 153 1.75 -8.19 5.74
N ARG A 154 2.70 -9.12 5.93
CA ARG A 154 3.55 -9.17 7.11
C ARG A 154 4.38 -7.90 7.27
N GLY A 155 4.83 -7.28 6.18
CA GLY A 155 5.53 -6.00 6.20
C GLY A 155 4.74 -4.88 6.87
N PHE A 156 3.45 -4.75 6.55
CA PHE A 156 2.57 -3.81 7.24
C PHE A 156 2.37 -4.17 8.71
N ALA A 157 2.26 -5.47 9.03
CA ALA A 157 2.16 -5.93 10.40
C ALA A 157 3.43 -5.64 11.21
N LEU A 158 4.62 -5.78 10.61
CA LEU A 158 5.89 -5.38 11.22
C LEU A 158 5.90 -3.88 11.52
N LEU A 159 5.56 -3.05 10.53
CA LEU A 159 5.55 -1.60 10.68
C LEU A 159 4.55 -1.15 11.76
N THR A 160 3.31 -1.64 11.69
CA THR A 160 2.24 -1.21 12.63
C THR A 160 2.30 -1.90 13.99
N GLY A 161 2.90 -3.09 14.09
CA GLY A 161 3.21 -3.76 15.36
C GLY A 161 4.37 -3.11 16.09
N ARG A 162 5.43 -2.72 15.36
CA ARG A 162 6.60 -2.03 15.93
C ARG A 162 6.26 -0.62 16.38
N TRP A 163 5.52 0.13 15.55
CA TRP A 163 5.18 1.53 15.78
C TRP A 163 3.70 1.67 16.13
N ARG A 164 3.38 1.56 17.43
CA ARG A 164 2.00 1.67 17.93
C ARG A 164 1.27 2.95 17.51
N THR A 165 2.01 4.03 17.23
CA THR A 165 1.46 5.27 16.69
C THR A 165 0.78 5.12 15.32
N LEU A 166 1.04 4.03 14.58
CA LEU A 166 0.35 3.71 13.34
C LEU A 166 -0.84 2.76 13.52
N GLN A 167 -1.12 2.33 14.76
CA GLN A 167 -2.34 1.59 15.08
C GLN A 167 -3.52 2.53 15.26
N HIS A 168 -3.30 3.67 15.95
CA HIS A 168 -4.30 4.71 16.14
C HIS A 168 -3.63 6.08 16.27
N VAL A 169 -4.04 7.03 15.43
CA VAL A 169 -3.51 8.40 15.41
C VAL A 169 -4.53 9.37 16.00
N THR A 170 -4.22 9.93 17.17
CA THR A 170 -5.09 10.89 17.87
C THR A 170 -4.94 12.34 17.38
N VAL A 171 -3.91 12.61 16.58
CA VAL A 171 -3.71 13.93 15.94
C VAL A 171 -4.44 13.99 14.59
N SER A 172 -4.45 15.16 13.95
CA SER A 172 -5.05 15.31 12.62
C SER A 172 -4.56 14.21 11.66
N PRO A 173 -5.46 13.54 10.91
CA PRO A 173 -5.11 12.52 9.92
C PRO A 173 -4.09 12.99 8.87
N SER A 174 -4.05 14.30 8.58
CA SER A 174 -3.03 14.92 7.72
C SER A 174 -1.58 14.70 8.19
N LYS A 175 -1.37 14.33 9.47
CA LYS A 175 -0.06 14.03 10.03
C LYS A 175 0.38 12.58 9.80
N ILE A 176 -0.52 11.68 9.39
CA ILE A 176 -0.22 10.26 9.16
C ILE A 176 0.98 10.09 8.25
N THR A 177 1.06 10.84 7.14
CA THR A 177 2.22 10.77 6.21
C THR A 177 3.55 10.97 6.95
N LYS A 178 3.63 11.98 7.83
CA LYS A 178 4.87 12.29 8.55
C LYS A 178 5.19 11.21 9.58
N ILE A 179 4.18 10.69 10.27
CA ILE A 179 4.35 9.62 11.26
C ILE A 179 4.80 8.33 10.56
N ALA A 180 4.13 7.94 9.48
CA ALA A 180 4.42 6.72 8.73
C ALA A 180 5.81 6.77 8.07
N ARG A 181 6.19 7.90 7.46
CA ARG A 181 7.55 8.07 6.90
C ARG A 181 8.63 8.09 7.97
N ALA A 182 8.38 8.66 9.14
CA ALA A 182 9.33 8.60 10.26
C ALA A 182 9.50 7.14 10.75
N ALA A 183 8.39 6.41 10.91
CA ALA A 183 8.40 4.99 11.26
C ALA A 183 9.16 4.14 10.23
N LEU A 184 8.97 4.41 8.93
CA LEU A 184 9.70 3.76 7.85
C LEU A 184 11.22 3.93 8.00
N VAL A 185 11.69 5.16 8.23
CA VAL A 185 13.12 5.45 8.40
C VAL A 185 13.70 4.71 9.61
N LEU A 186 12.96 4.65 10.72
CA LEU A 186 13.39 3.90 11.90
C LEU A 186 13.45 2.41 11.62
N THR A 187 12.47 1.85 10.92
CA THR A 187 12.50 0.45 10.47
C THR A 187 13.68 0.19 9.54
N HIS A 188 14.00 1.10 8.62
CA HIS A 188 15.18 0.96 7.77
C HIS A 188 16.48 0.96 8.55
N PHE A 189 16.59 1.80 9.59
CA PHE A 189 17.74 1.80 10.47
C PHE A 189 17.87 0.48 11.25
N GLU A 190 16.78 -0.02 11.84
CA GLU A 190 16.77 -1.28 12.59
C GLU A 190 17.16 -2.50 11.73
N HIS A 191 16.82 -2.48 10.44
CA HIS A 191 17.08 -3.56 9.51
C HIS A 191 18.32 -3.36 8.63
N GLY A 192 19.15 -2.32 8.90
CA GLY A 192 20.37 -2.05 8.13
C GLY A 192 20.11 -1.74 6.65
N TYR A 193 18.93 -1.22 6.32
CA TYR A 193 18.54 -0.90 4.95
C TYR A 193 19.09 0.44 4.49
N LEU A 194 19.32 1.40 5.41
CA LEU A 194 19.95 2.67 5.04
C LEU A 194 21.42 2.42 4.64
N PRO A 195 21.91 3.04 3.54
CA PRO A 195 23.33 2.97 3.22
C PRO A 195 24.16 3.52 4.38
N CYS A 196 25.27 2.86 4.68
CA CYS A 196 26.25 3.30 5.68
C CYS A 196 26.84 4.67 5.33
#